data_AF-A0A1H4DN54-F1
#
_entry.id   AF-A0A1H4DN54-F1
#
_cell.length_a   1.000
_cell.length_b   1.000
_cell.length_c   1.000
_cell.angle_alpha   90.00
_cell.angle_beta   90.00
_cell.angle_gamma   90.00
#
_symmetry.space_group_name_H-M   'P 1'
#
loop_
_entity.id
_entity.type
_entity.pdbx_description
1 polymer ?
#
loop_
_entity_poly.entity_id
_entity_poly.type
_entity_poly.pdbx_seq_one_letter_code
_entity_poly.pdbx_strand_id
1 'polypeptide(L)' 'MKNRITLEPSTNTHTLEAKNIEVEDLETGILKLIIIGEGIVTHGEHGTLKTESPHVLKYVQQELNPVTNALQNAFD' A
#
# COMPACT_ATOMS: atom_id res chain seq x y z
N MET A 1 -7.56 -13.11 -14.58
CA MET A 1 -7.28 -11.66 -14.52
C MET A 1 -6.51 -11.38 -13.24
N LYS A 2 -5.61 -10.38 -13.24
CA LYS A 2 -5.02 -9.84 -12.01
C LYS A 2 -5.84 -8.62 -11.59
N ASN A 3 -6.14 -8.50 -10.30
CA ASN A 3 -6.79 -7.35 -9.70
C ASN A 3 -5.71 -6.33 -9.33
N ARG A 4 -5.99 -5.04 -9.57
CA ARG A 4 -5.13 -3.92 -9.19
C ARG A 4 -5.89 -3.03 -8.22
N ILE A 5 -5.27 -2.71 -7.09
CA ILE A 5 -5.82 -1.75 -6.14
C ILE A 5 -4.82 -0.63 -5.86
N THR A 6 -5.38 0.55 -5.60
CA THR A 6 -4.67 1.74 -5.15
C THR A 6 -4.67 1.74 -3.64
N LEU A 7 -3.49 1.72 -3.01
CA LEU A 7 -3.38 1.62 -1.55
C LEU A 7 -3.58 2.96 -0.84
N GLU A 8 -3.33 4.07 -1.54
CA GLU A 8 -3.55 5.43 -1.04
C GLU A 8 -3.75 6.44 -2.17
N PRO A 9 -4.45 7.56 -1.95
CA PRO A 9 -4.48 8.66 -2.90
C PRO A 9 -3.22 9.55 -2.76
N SER A 10 -2.32 9.53 -3.75
CA SER A 10 -1.13 10.41 -3.79
C SER A 10 -0.70 10.72 -5.23
N THR A 11 0.31 11.59 -5.41
CA THR A 11 0.94 11.81 -6.73
C THR A 11 1.90 10.68 -7.13
N ASN A 12 2.44 9.94 -6.16
CA ASN A 12 3.31 8.78 -6.33
C ASN A 12 2.71 7.62 -5.54
N THR A 13 1.76 6.93 -6.15
CA THR A 13 0.92 5.97 -5.43
C THR A 13 1.50 4.57 -5.42
N HIS A 14 1.33 3.87 -4.31
CA HIS A 14 1.48 2.44 -4.25
C HIS A 14 0.28 1.73 -4.84
N THR A 15 0.54 0.85 -5.81
CA THR A 15 -0.47 -0.06 -6.34
C THR A 15 -0.06 -1.50 -6.10
N LEU A 16 -1.02 -2.32 -5.66
CA LEU A 16 -0.85 -3.75 -5.47
C LEU A 16 -1.58 -4.51 -6.59
N GLU A 17 -0.86 -5.37 -7.28
CA GLU A 17 -1.39 -6.28 -8.30
C GLU A 17 -1.23 -7.74 -7.86
N ALA A 18 -2.34 -8.47 -7.76
CA ALA A 18 -2.37 -9.90 -7.46
C ALA A 18 -3.63 -10.57 -8.03
N LYS A 19 -3.70 -11.91 -7.99
CA LYS A 19 -4.92 -12.62 -8.45
C LYS A 19 -6.12 -12.39 -7.52
N ASN A 20 -5.89 -12.46 -6.21
CA ASN A 20 -6.87 -12.20 -5.17
C ASN A 20 -6.23 -11.32 -4.11
N ILE A 21 -6.93 -10.24 -3.75
CA ILE A 21 -6.47 -9.25 -2.78
C ILE A 21 -7.64 -8.96 -1.84
N GLU A 22 -7.38 -9.06 -0.53
CA GLU A 22 -8.24 -8.48 0.50
C GLU A 22 -7.44 -7.44 1.28
N VAL A 23 -8.09 -6.34 1.63
CA VAL A 23 -7.50 -5.25 2.42
C VAL A 23 -8.35 -5.03 3.65
N GLU A 24 -7.71 -5.08 4.81
CA GLU A 24 -8.30 -4.80 6.10
C GLU A 24 -7.59 -3.56 6.68
N ASP A 25 -8.35 -2.49 6.93
CA ASP A 25 -7.85 -1.31 7.65
C ASP A 25 -7.98 -1.56 9.15
N LEU A 26 -6.85 -1.52 9.86
CA LEU A 26 -6.78 -1.79 11.30
C LEU A 26 -6.90 -0.50 12.14
N GLU A 27 -7.39 0.60 11.55
CA GLU A 27 -7.72 1.88 12.21
C GLU A 27 -6.56 2.59 12.94
N THR A 28 -5.33 2.10 12.75
CA THR A 28 -4.10 2.56 13.44
C THR A 28 -3.03 3.05 12.47
N GLY A 29 -3.43 3.37 11.23
CA GLY A 29 -2.48 3.59 10.14
C GLY A 29 -1.78 2.30 9.72
N ILE A 30 -2.43 1.15 9.90
CA ILE A 30 -1.91 -0.15 9.45
C ILE A 30 -2.93 -0.75 8.50
N LEU A 31 -2.49 -1.02 7.27
CA LEU A 31 -3.25 -1.78 6.30
C LEU A 31 -2.72 -3.21 6.29
N LYS A 32 -3.60 -4.17 6.56
CA LYS A 32 -3.30 -5.59 6.41
C LYS A 32 -3.74 -6.04 5.02
N LEU A 33 -2.75 -6.40 4.22
CA LEU A 33 -2.91 -6.90 2.86
C LEU A 33 -2.87 -8.43 2.91
N ILE A 34 -3.97 -9.07 2.52
CA ILE A 34 -4.07 -10.52 2.42
C ILE A 34 -4.02 -10.87 0.94
N ILE A 35 -2.93 -11.52 0.54
CA ILE A 35 -2.60 -11.83 -0.85
C ILE A 35 -2.54 -13.35 -0.99
N ILE A 36 -3.42 -13.91 -1.82
CA ILE A 36 -3.39 -15.35 -2.12
C ILE A 36 -2.59 -15.57 -3.41
N GLY A 37 -1.33 -15.98 -3.25
CA GLY A 37 -0.38 -16.22 -4.34
C GLY A 37 0.67 -15.12 -4.45
N GLU A 38 1.12 -14.81 -5.66
CA GLU A 38 2.09 -13.75 -5.90
C GLU A 38 1.41 -12.38 -5.98
N GLY A 39 1.87 -11.43 -5.18
CA GLY A 39 1.53 -10.01 -5.26
C GLY A 39 2.74 -9.17 -5.61
N ILE A 40 2.53 -8.13 -6.42
CA ILE A 40 3.55 -7.12 -6.75
C ILE A 40 3.05 -5.76 -6.26
N VAL A 41 3.83 -5.12 -5.40
CA VAL A 41 3.62 -3.72 -5.00
C VAL A 41 4.56 -2.85 -5.83
N THR A 42 3.98 -1.83 -6.46
CA THR A 42 4.69 -0.84 -7.29
C THR A 42 4.49 0.54 -6.69
N HIS A 43 5.57 1.29 -6.51
CA HIS A 43 5.54 2.71 -6.14
C HIS A 43 5.91 3.55 -7.37
N GLY A 44 4.94 4.32 -7.89
CA GLY A 44 5.14 5.05 -9.15
C GLY A 44 5.42 4.11 -10.33
N GLU A 45 6.56 4.28 -11.01
CA GLU A 45 6.99 3.44 -12.15
C GLU A 45 7.90 2.26 -11.74
N HIS A 46 8.27 2.15 -10.47
CA HIS A 46 9.20 1.13 -9.99
C HIS A 46 8.45 0.02 -9.23
N GLY A 47 8.63 -1.23 -9.67
CA GLY A 47 8.16 -2.40 -8.92
C GLY A 47 9.07 -2.65 -7.73
N THR A 48 8.52 -2.61 -6.52
CA THR A 48 9.34 -2.53 -5.28
C THR A 48 9.37 -3.85 -4.53
N LEU A 49 8.24 -4.57 -4.44
CA LEU A 49 8.14 -5.76 -3.59
C LEU A 49 7.35 -6.88 -4.27
N LYS A 50 7.93 -8.08 -4.32
CA LYS A 50 7.24 -9.34 -4.60
C LYS A 50 6.92 -9.99 -3.26
N THR A 51 5.65 -10.21 -2.96
CA THR A 51 5.24 -10.73 -1.65
C THR A 51 5.38 -12.25 -1.62
N GLU A 52 6.28 -12.77 -0.77
CA GLU A 52 6.44 -14.23 -0.54
C GLU A 52 5.51 -14.74 0.58
N SER A 53 4.93 -13.81 1.35
CA SER A 53 3.98 -14.10 2.44
C SER A 53 2.55 -13.77 2.00
N PRO A 54 1.56 -14.60 2.37
CA PRO A 54 0.15 -14.29 2.13
C PRO A 54 -0.37 -13.14 2.97
N HIS A 55 0.35 -12.73 4.02
CA HIS A 55 -0.01 -11.59 4.86
C HIS A 55 1.12 -10.57 4.85
N VAL A 56 0.79 -9.34 4.46
CA VAL A 56 1.71 -8.20 4.43
C VAL A 56 1.08 -7.07 5.23
N LEU A 57 1.83 -6.52 6.19
CA LEU A 57 1.43 -5.32 6.91
C LEU A 57 2.10 -4.12 6.26
N LYS A 58 1.29 -3.19 5.77
CA LYS A 58 1.75 -1.87 5.35
C LYS A 58 1.52 -0.91 6.50
N TYR A 59 2.61 -0.32 6.99
CA TYR A 59 2.56 0.79 7.93
C TYR A 59 2.39 2.08 7.14
N VAL A 60 1.42 2.87 7.55
CA VAL A 60 1.17 4.22 7.06
C VAL A 60 1.77 5.15 8.09
N GLN A 61 2.81 5.87 7.70
CA GLN A 61 3.48 6.81 8.59
C GLN A 61 2.68 8.12 8.62
N GLN A 62 2.59 8.78 9.77
CA GLN A 62 2.13 10.16 9.82
C GLN A 62 3.34 11.06 9.66
N GLU A 63 3.35 11.90 8.62
CA GLU A 63 4.39 12.89 8.39
C GLU A 63 3.80 14.29 8.34
N LEU A 64 4.59 15.26 8.81
CA LEU A 64 4.24 16.66 8.69
C LEU A 64 4.40 17.09 7.23
N ASN A 65 3.29 17.37 6.56
CA ASN A 65 3.33 17.91 5.22
C ASN A 65 3.91 19.34 5.27
N PRO A 66 5.03 19.62 4.57
CA PRO A 66 5.73 20.90 4.68
C PRO A 66 5.00 22.07 3.99
N VAL A 67 4.02 21.79 3.13
CA VAL A 67 3.23 22.81 2.43
C VAL A 67 2.00 23.19 3.24
N THR A 68 1.31 22.21 3.81
CA THR A 68 0.06 22.44 4.56
C THR A 68 0.28 22.59 6.07
N ASN A 69 1.47 22.23 6.59
CA ASN A 69 1.78 22.14 8.02
C ASN A 69 0.80 21.25 8.82
N ALA A 70 0.16 20.29 8.16
CA ALA A 70 -0.71 19.31 8.79
C ALA A 70 -0.03 17.94 8.80
N LEU A 71 -0.24 17.18 9.88
CA LEU A 71 0.08 15.74 9.87
C LEU A 71 -0.83 15.04 8.88
N GLN A 72 -0.21 14.27 7.99
CA GLN A 72 -0.89 13.52 6.94
C GLN A 72 -0.27 12.15 6.84
N ASN A 73 -1.05 11.20 6.36
CA ASN A 73 -0.52 9.89 6.02
C ASN A 73 0.52 10.04 4.90
N ALA A 74 1.77 9.70 5.19
CA ALA A 74 2.82 9.43 4.23
C ALA A 74 2.91 7.92 3.98
N PHE A 75 3.11 7.59 2.72
CA PHE A 75 3.14 6.24 2.23
C PHE A 75 4.41 6.12 1.40
N ASP A 76 5.44 5.54 1.99
CA ASP A 76 6.75 5.28 1.37
C ASP A 76 6.93 3.78 1.08
#